data_AF-A0A7S1HEC3-F1
#
_entry.id   AF-A0A7S1HEC3-F1
#
_cell.length_a   1.000
_cell.length_b   1.000
_cell.length_c   1.000
_cell.angle_alpha   90.00
_cell.angle_beta   90.00
_cell.angle_gamma   90.00
#
_symmetry.space_group_name_H-M   'P 1'
#
loop_
_entity.id
_entity.type
_entity.pdbx_description
1 polymer ?
#
loop_
_entity_poly.entity_id
_entity_poly.type
_entity_poly.pdbx_seq_one_letter_code
_entity_poly.pdbx_strand_id
1 'polypeptide(L)'
;VSSWSSRGKKGPDGCGRDMRPRKMRVAADRSREDITGPWSERDQAAFQRLIQRIGKDPHAEILGMFGSEARGLVSAPKSEVYDRASAFLSAINVAAALVLSAISGMVTSPIDVKSLPENQRVLGIAANMITYPMVAIQVSIVMFSTYVLLMFAAHGHSPDVIYRGLAHLGTLIGSFQVGIYLPLLLWLVQVVLLAHIHLESAWERWTCTALVAVSYAAFHVLFSYSSTSAFPRGMWGWLSITIPWLMFQDRVRSDVSRADGMYLASMEEAVMQGMSNTKLDGKAGPGDQVSPEEQQLTEWLDRVLPELGGHSMQRSLLIRALVNQDIELPALIKAGRISGGFRVLLEMLSFSLEEDGLELSRGDRLRLATAVMEEASAAEGGGAHPTASAAPP
;
A
#
# COMPACT_ATOMS: atom_id res chain seq x y z
N VAL A 1 -29.23 -15.58 45.84
CA VAL A 1 -28.13 -14.83 46.51
C VAL A 1 -28.18 -13.40 45.98
N SER A 2 -29.14 -12.58 46.49
CA SER A 2 -28.90 -11.39 47.34
C SER A 2 -28.18 -10.25 46.60
N SER A 3 -28.91 -9.29 46.02
CA SER A 3 -29.29 -7.99 46.63
C SER A 3 -28.12 -7.01 46.82
N TRP A 4 -27.97 -6.06 45.89
CA TRP A 4 -27.29 -4.78 46.09
C TRP A 4 -28.31 -3.69 45.73
N SER A 5 -29.14 -3.22 46.67
CA SER A 5 -28.87 -2.23 47.73
C SER A 5 -28.49 -0.85 47.20
N SER A 6 -29.55 -0.06 47.04
CA SER A 6 -29.60 1.38 46.88
C SER A 6 -28.95 2.12 48.06
N ARG A 7 -28.03 3.05 47.77
CA ARG A 7 -27.76 4.20 48.64
C ARG A 7 -27.65 5.47 47.82
N GLY A 8 -28.71 6.27 47.91
CA GLY A 8 -28.65 7.69 47.60
C GLY A 8 -28.00 8.48 48.73
N LYS A 9 -27.20 9.49 48.37
CA LYS A 9 -26.92 10.65 49.20
C LYS A 9 -26.97 11.90 48.30
N LYS A 10 -27.87 12.82 48.64
CA LYS A 10 -27.94 14.23 48.21
C LYS A 10 -26.70 14.96 48.78
N GLY A 11 -25.90 15.67 47.98
CA GLY A 11 -25.96 17.13 47.71
C GLY A 11 -25.11 17.92 48.73
N PRO A 12 -24.65 19.18 48.51
CA PRO A 12 -24.83 20.10 47.37
C PRO A 12 -23.50 20.81 46.94
N ASP A 13 -23.63 21.91 46.19
CA ASP A 13 -22.65 23.00 45.97
C ASP A 13 -21.83 22.98 44.66
N GLY A 14 -22.45 23.61 43.64
CA GLY A 14 -22.05 24.98 43.33
C GLY A 14 -20.64 25.18 42.77
N CYS A 15 -20.44 24.83 41.50
CA CYS A 15 -19.41 25.47 40.68
C CYS A 15 -19.95 25.67 39.27
N GLY A 16 -20.57 26.83 39.05
CA GLY A 16 -20.94 27.31 37.72
C GLY A 16 -19.68 27.51 36.88
N ARG A 17 -19.30 26.48 36.13
CA ARG A 17 -18.40 26.65 34.98
C ARG A 17 -19.24 27.04 33.78
N ASP A 18 -19.03 28.28 33.38
CA ASP A 18 -19.44 28.92 32.15
C ASP A 18 -19.17 28.00 30.95
N MET A 19 -20.14 27.17 30.57
CA MET A 19 -20.11 26.37 29.34
C MET A 19 -20.43 27.29 28.16
N ARG A 20 -19.46 28.12 27.77
CA ARG A 20 -19.51 28.72 26.44
C ARG A 20 -19.36 27.58 25.42
N PRO A 21 -20.22 27.49 24.41
CA PRO A 21 -20.07 26.51 23.34
C PRO A 21 -18.77 26.81 22.61
N ARG A 22 -17.73 26.04 22.93
CA ARG A 22 -16.48 26.05 22.17
C ARG A 22 -16.86 25.64 20.76
N LYS A 23 -16.73 26.56 19.81
CA LYS A 23 -16.99 26.37 18.38
C LYS A 23 -16.21 25.14 17.88
N MET A 24 -16.81 23.96 17.99
CA MET A 24 -16.37 22.68 17.40
C MET A 24 -16.80 22.64 15.93
N ARG A 25 -16.58 23.75 15.21
CA ARG A 25 -17.11 23.99 13.87
C ARG A 25 -16.00 24.51 12.95
N VAL A 26 -14.85 23.84 12.95
CA VAL A 26 -13.78 24.05 11.93
C VAL A 26 -12.99 22.77 11.65
N ALA A 27 -12.96 21.78 12.56
CA ALA A 27 -12.17 20.56 12.34
C ALA A 27 -12.85 19.51 11.44
N ALA A 28 -14.18 19.56 11.26
CA ALA A 28 -14.91 18.58 10.47
C ALA A 28 -14.92 18.86 8.95
N ASP A 29 -14.62 20.10 8.53
CA ASP A 29 -14.55 20.45 7.10
C ASP A 29 -13.15 20.29 6.49
N ARG A 30 -12.10 20.08 7.31
CA ARG A 30 -10.76 19.73 6.82
C ARG A 30 -10.59 18.23 6.53
N SER A 31 -11.54 17.38 6.91
CA SER A 31 -11.43 15.92 6.73
C SER A 31 -12.02 15.40 5.41
N ARG A 32 -12.34 16.31 4.48
CA ARG A 32 -12.69 16.00 3.09
C ARG A 32 -11.60 16.47 2.14
N GLU A 33 -10.34 16.47 2.59
CA GLU A 33 -9.22 16.32 1.66
C GLU A 33 -9.48 15.04 0.88
N ASP A 34 -9.69 15.19 -0.42
CA ASP A 34 -9.84 14.09 -1.35
C ASP A 34 -8.77 13.05 -1.03
N ILE A 35 -9.19 11.82 -0.77
CA ILE A 35 -8.26 10.71 -0.51
C ILE A 35 -7.39 10.46 -1.75
N THR A 36 -7.78 10.99 -2.91
CA THR A 36 -7.03 11.06 -4.17
C THR A 36 -6.13 12.30 -4.31
N GLY A 37 -6.14 13.21 -3.33
CA GLY A 37 -5.32 14.42 -3.29
C GLY A 37 -3.82 14.12 -3.15
N PRO A 38 -2.98 15.16 -3.20
CA PRO A 38 -1.52 15.04 -3.08
C PRO A 38 -1.07 14.23 -1.86
N TRP A 39 0.07 13.55 -1.97
CA TRP A 39 0.61 12.74 -0.87
C TRP A 39 0.92 13.60 0.35
N SER A 40 0.33 13.27 1.50
CA SER A 40 0.62 14.01 2.73
C SER A 40 2.08 13.78 3.18
N GLU A 41 2.66 14.73 3.93
CA GLU A 41 4.00 14.56 4.51
C GLU A 41 4.12 13.25 5.31
N ARG A 42 3.02 12.85 5.96
CA ARG A 42 2.96 11.60 6.74
C ARG A 42 3.02 10.37 5.85
N ASP A 43 2.38 10.39 4.68
CA ASP A 43 2.42 9.30 3.70
C ASP A 43 3.83 9.19 3.09
N GLN A 44 4.40 10.33 2.71
CA GLN A 44 5.78 10.40 2.21
C GLN A 44 6.76 9.88 3.25
N ALA A 45 6.64 10.28 4.52
CA ALA A 45 7.50 9.78 5.59
C ALA A 45 7.29 8.29 5.90
N ALA A 46 6.07 7.76 5.76
CA ALA A 46 5.82 6.32 5.89
C ALA A 46 6.47 5.53 4.75
N PHE A 47 6.33 6.01 3.52
CA PHE A 47 6.93 5.39 2.34
C PHE A 47 8.47 5.48 2.36
N GLN A 48 9.02 6.64 2.69
CA GLN A 48 10.46 6.82 2.88
C GLN A 48 11.00 5.90 3.98
N ARG A 49 10.25 5.65 5.06
CA ARG A 49 10.67 4.67 6.08
C ARG A 49 10.72 3.25 5.54
N LEU A 50 9.87 2.89 4.58
CA LEU A 50 9.95 1.59 3.89
C LEU A 50 11.14 1.53 2.95
N ILE A 51 11.36 2.57 2.14
CA ILE A 51 12.49 2.68 1.22
C ILE A 51 13.83 2.71 1.97
N GLN A 52 13.97 3.55 3.00
CA GLN A 52 15.23 3.71 3.74
C GLN A 52 15.68 2.42 4.43
N ARG A 53 14.81 1.43 4.57
CA ARG A 53 15.16 0.11 5.11
C ARG A 53 15.66 -0.85 4.02
N ILE A 54 15.47 -0.50 2.75
CA ILE A 54 16.06 -1.15 1.58
C ILE A 54 17.45 -0.53 1.38
N GLY A 55 18.50 -1.34 1.27
CA GLY A 55 19.88 -0.86 1.11
C GLY A 55 20.62 -0.40 2.38
N LYS A 56 19.98 -0.33 3.56
CA LYS A 56 20.72 -0.21 4.84
C LYS A 56 21.36 -1.55 5.20
N ASP A 57 22.46 -1.49 5.94
CA ASP A 57 23.25 -2.65 6.33
C ASP A 57 22.34 -3.78 6.85
N PRO A 58 22.29 -4.94 6.18
CA PRO A 58 21.35 -6.02 6.49
C PRO A 58 21.42 -6.52 7.94
N HIS A 59 22.51 -6.24 8.65
CA HIS A 59 22.71 -6.52 10.07
C HIS A 59 21.82 -5.69 11.02
N ALA A 60 21.38 -4.50 10.61
CA ALA A 60 20.61 -3.60 11.46
C ALA A 60 19.11 -3.97 11.55
N GLU A 61 18.65 -4.94 10.77
CA GLU A 61 17.22 -5.23 10.60
C GLU A 61 16.81 -6.64 11.06
N ILE A 62 17.21 -7.04 12.27
CA ILE A 62 16.82 -8.35 12.88
C ILE A 62 15.29 -8.52 12.96
N LEU A 63 14.54 -7.42 13.06
CA LEU A 63 13.06 -7.38 13.01
C LEU A 63 12.50 -7.00 11.63
N GLY A 64 13.32 -7.11 10.58
CA GLY A 64 12.94 -6.76 9.19
C GLY A 64 11.81 -7.59 8.62
N MET A 65 11.44 -8.69 9.27
CA MET A 65 10.26 -9.50 8.93
C MET A 65 8.94 -8.71 9.00
N PHE A 66 8.83 -7.69 9.86
CA PHE A 66 7.58 -6.93 10.05
C PHE A 66 7.36 -5.88 8.96
N GLY A 67 7.39 -6.28 7.68
CA GLY A 67 7.18 -5.38 6.55
C GLY A 67 8.00 -5.71 5.31
N SER A 68 8.61 -6.90 5.24
CA SER A 68 9.35 -7.32 4.05
C SER A 68 8.40 -7.54 2.86
N GLU A 69 7.20 -8.03 3.16
CA GLU A 69 6.13 -8.35 2.22
C GLU A 69 5.47 -7.07 1.72
N ALA A 70 5.28 -6.09 2.62
CA ALA A 70 4.78 -4.77 2.25
C ALA A 70 5.69 -4.08 1.24
N ARG A 71 7.02 -4.23 1.35
CA ARG A 71 7.98 -3.72 0.34
C ARG A 71 7.77 -4.40 -1.02
N GLY A 72 7.60 -5.72 -1.02
CA GLY A 72 7.28 -6.45 -2.25
C GLY A 72 5.98 -5.97 -2.90
N LEU A 73 4.94 -5.74 -2.09
CA LEU A 73 3.64 -5.28 -2.57
C LEU A 73 3.67 -3.84 -3.10
N VAL A 74 4.35 -2.91 -2.42
CA VAL A 74 4.45 -1.51 -2.90
C VAL A 74 5.39 -1.33 -4.09
N SER A 75 6.11 -2.39 -4.48
CA SER A 75 6.92 -2.40 -5.71
C SER A 75 6.15 -2.95 -6.91
N ALA A 76 4.90 -3.41 -6.71
CA ALA A 76 4.06 -3.82 -7.82
C ALA A 76 3.63 -2.61 -8.66
N PRO A 77 3.40 -2.76 -9.98
CA PRO A 77 2.82 -1.72 -10.81
C PRO A 77 1.44 -1.27 -10.31
N LYS A 78 1.06 -0.01 -10.62
CA LYS A 78 -0.24 0.58 -10.26
C LYS A 78 -1.43 -0.29 -10.69
N SER A 79 -1.34 -0.90 -11.87
CA SER A 79 -2.37 -1.77 -12.42
C SER A 79 -2.54 -3.09 -11.65
N GLU A 80 -1.55 -3.51 -10.86
CA GLU A 80 -1.54 -4.83 -10.22
C GLU A 80 -1.52 -4.78 -8.68
N VAL A 81 -1.20 -3.63 -8.08
CA VAL A 81 -0.98 -3.52 -6.63
C VAL A 81 -2.21 -3.95 -5.82
N TYR A 82 -3.41 -3.58 -6.28
CA TYR A 82 -4.65 -3.96 -5.63
C TYR A 82 -4.86 -5.48 -5.65
N ASP A 83 -4.71 -6.11 -6.81
CA ASP A 83 -4.92 -7.54 -6.98
C ASP A 83 -3.89 -8.35 -6.19
N ARG A 84 -2.62 -7.95 -6.24
CA ARG A 84 -1.55 -8.61 -5.47
C ARG A 84 -1.76 -8.48 -3.97
N ALA A 85 -2.11 -7.28 -3.49
CA ALA A 85 -2.37 -7.06 -2.06
C ALA A 85 -3.60 -7.84 -1.57
N SER A 86 -4.67 -7.85 -2.36
CA SER A 86 -5.91 -8.56 -2.05
C SER A 86 -5.72 -10.08 -2.07
N ALA A 87 -5.01 -10.61 -3.06
CA ALA A 87 -4.64 -12.02 -3.14
C ALA A 87 -3.77 -12.43 -1.94
N PHE A 88 -2.79 -11.61 -1.58
CA PHE A 88 -1.91 -11.86 -0.45
C PHE A 88 -2.67 -11.89 0.89
N LEU A 89 -3.51 -10.89 1.15
CA LEU A 89 -4.35 -10.85 2.37
C LEU A 89 -5.38 -11.98 2.39
N SER A 90 -5.93 -12.36 1.24
CA SER A 90 -6.83 -13.51 1.13
C SER A 90 -6.10 -14.82 1.46
N ALA A 91 -4.86 -14.99 1.00
CA ALA A 91 -4.04 -16.15 1.35
C ALA A 91 -3.74 -16.20 2.86
N ILE A 92 -3.44 -15.05 3.50
CA ILE A 92 -3.32 -14.93 4.96
C ILE A 92 -4.60 -15.38 5.64
N ASN A 93 -5.75 -14.88 5.19
CA ASN A 93 -7.04 -15.18 5.82
C ASN A 93 -7.39 -16.67 5.71
N VAL A 94 -7.22 -17.27 4.52
CA VAL A 94 -7.43 -18.70 4.28
C VAL A 94 -6.49 -19.54 5.14
N ALA A 95 -5.19 -19.22 5.17
CA ALA A 95 -4.23 -19.93 5.98
C ALA A 95 -4.58 -19.85 7.48
N ALA A 96 -4.91 -18.66 7.98
CA ALA A 96 -5.30 -18.46 9.36
C ALA A 96 -6.60 -19.23 9.72
N ALA A 97 -7.59 -19.21 8.84
CA ALA A 97 -8.84 -19.96 9.01
C ALA A 97 -8.62 -21.48 9.03
N LEU A 98 -7.74 -22.00 8.17
CA LEU A 98 -7.36 -23.42 8.17
C LEU A 98 -6.66 -23.82 9.47
N VAL A 99 -5.70 -23.01 9.93
CA VAL A 99 -5.03 -23.25 11.22
C VAL A 99 -6.04 -23.21 12.35
N LEU A 100 -6.89 -22.17 12.40
CA LEU A 100 -7.95 -22.04 13.39
C LEU A 100 -8.89 -23.25 13.39
N SER A 101 -9.30 -23.72 12.21
CA SER A 101 -10.14 -24.91 12.07
C SER A 101 -9.46 -26.14 12.67
N ALA A 102 -8.16 -26.33 12.41
CA ALA A 102 -7.41 -27.47 12.94
C ALA A 102 -7.26 -27.43 14.47
N ILE A 103 -7.12 -26.24 15.07
CA ILE A 103 -6.85 -26.10 16.51
C ILE A 103 -8.12 -25.84 17.36
N SER A 104 -9.23 -25.44 16.76
CA SER A 104 -10.47 -25.07 17.48
C SER A 104 -11.03 -26.22 18.33
N GLY A 105 -10.93 -27.46 17.83
CA GLY A 105 -11.34 -28.67 18.56
C GLY A 105 -10.66 -28.82 19.92
N MET A 106 -9.39 -28.41 20.03
CA MET A 106 -8.62 -28.52 21.27
C MET A 106 -9.08 -27.52 22.34
N VAL A 107 -9.59 -26.35 21.94
CA VAL A 107 -10.20 -25.39 22.89
C VAL A 107 -11.56 -25.88 23.36
N THR A 108 -12.34 -26.51 22.48
CA THR A 108 -13.68 -27.02 22.83
C THR A 108 -13.65 -28.27 23.68
N SER A 109 -12.55 -29.02 23.65
CA SER A 109 -12.32 -30.22 24.45
C SER A 109 -10.95 -30.15 25.13
N PRO A 110 -10.78 -29.26 26.13
CA PRO A 110 -9.51 -29.14 26.83
C PRO A 110 -9.17 -30.44 27.55
N ILE A 111 -7.88 -30.68 27.79
CA ILE A 111 -7.42 -31.85 28.52
C ILE A 111 -7.93 -31.75 29.97
N ASP A 112 -8.62 -32.79 30.43
CA ASP A 112 -9.02 -32.89 31.83
C ASP A 112 -7.81 -33.24 32.70
N VAL A 113 -7.14 -32.20 33.20
CA VAL A 113 -5.96 -32.31 34.05
C VAL A 113 -6.23 -33.13 35.31
N LYS A 114 -7.47 -33.16 35.82
CA LYS A 114 -7.78 -33.83 37.08
C LYS A 114 -7.77 -35.35 36.95
N SER A 115 -8.16 -35.87 35.79
CA SER A 115 -8.13 -37.31 35.50
C SER A 115 -6.74 -37.83 35.15
N LEU A 116 -5.76 -36.95 34.91
CA LEU A 116 -4.37 -37.36 34.66
C LEU A 116 -3.63 -37.78 35.94
N PRO A 117 -2.71 -38.77 35.83
CA PRO A 117 -1.71 -39.07 36.85
C PRO A 117 -0.92 -37.82 37.30
N GLU A 118 -0.54 -37.76 38.58
CA GLU A 118 0.07 -36.57 39.17
C GLU A 118 1.33 -36.09 38.43
N ASN A 119 2.16 -37.03 37.95
CA ASN A 119 3.36 -36.76 37.18
C ASN A 119 3.10 -36.21 35.76
N GLN A 120 1.87 -36.31 35.23
CA GLN A 120 1.50 -35.80 33.90
C GLN A 120 0.64 -34.53 33.96
N ARG A 121 0.16 -34.13 35.14
CA ARG A 121 -0.71 -32.95 35.29
C ARG A 121 -0.08 -31.67 34.74
N VAL A 122 1.22 -31.49 34.94
CA VAL A 122 1.97 -30.33 34.43
C VAL A 122 1.92 -30.27 32.89
N LEU A 123 2.03 -31.42 32.22
CA LEU A 123 1.92 -31.49 30.76
C LEU A 123 0.51 -31.14 30.29
N GLY A 124 -0.52 -31.64 30.96
CA GLY A 124 -1.92 -31.29 30.66
C GLY A 124 -2.22 -29.79 30.85
N ILE A 125 -1.67 -29.18 31.91
CA ILE A 125 -1.77 -27.73 32.14
C ILE A 125 -1.06 -26.97 31.02
N ALA A 126 0.17 -27.34 30.68
CA ALA A 126 0.94 -26.71 29.61
C ALA A 126 0.21 -26.79 28.25
N ALA A 127 -0.34 -27.96 27.92
CA ALA A 127 -1.10 -28.21 26.70
C ALA A 127 -2.33 -27.29 26.61
N ASN A 128 -3.11 -27.14 27.69
CA ASN A 128 -4.23 -26.21 27.73
C ASN A 128 -3.76 -24.75 27.65
N MET A 129 -2.70 -24.37 28.38
CA MET A 129 -2.15 -23.00 28.38
C MET A 129 -1.64 -22.55 27.01
N ILE A 130 -1.09 -23.46 26.20
CA ILE A 130 -0.63 -23.17 24.84
C ILE A 130 -1.82 -23.02 23.88
N THR A 131 -2.84 -23.86 24.07
CA THR A 131 -3.99 -23.95 23.17
C THR A 131 -4.82 -22.66 23.10
N TYR A 132 -5.09 -22.00 24.22
CA TYR A 132 -5.90 -20.77 24.23
C TYR A 132 -5.25 -19.59 23.48
N PRO A 133 -3.97 -19.23 23.70
CA PRO A 133 -3.28 -18.21 22.92
C PRO A 133 -3.22 -18.52 21.43
N MET A 134 -3.00 -19.77 21.02
CA MET A 134 -3.00 -20.14 19.60
C MET A 134 -4.32 -19.75 18.92
N VAL A 135 -5.46 -20.11 19.53
CA VAL A 135 -6.79 -19.76 19.01
C VAL A 135 -7.02 -18.26 19.03
N ALA A 136 -6.68 -17.58 20.12
CA ALA A 136 -6.86 -16.13 20.23
C ALA A 136 -6.07 -15.35 19.16
N ILE A 137 -4.82 -15.77 18.89
CA ILE A 137 -3.98 -15.20 17.83
C ILE A 137 -4.65 -15.41 16.46
N GLN A 138 -5.08 -16.64 16.14
CA GLN A 138 -5.67 -16.94 14.84
C GLN A 138 -7.00 -16.21 14.60
N VAL A 139 -7.87 -16.14 15.61
CA VAL A 139 -9.12 -15.35 15.56
C VAL A 139 -8.80 -13.88 15.29
N SER A 140 -7.78 -13.33 15.96
CA SER A 140 -7.37 -11.94 15.75
C SER A 140 -6.88 -11.71 14.33
N ILE A 141 -6.10 -12.63 13.76
CA ILE A 141 -5.60 -12.51 12.38
C ILE A 141 -6.73 -12.59 11.38
N VAL A 142 -7.62 -13.59 11.50
CA VAL A 142 -8.80 -13.70 10.61
C VAL A 142 -9.62 -12.42 10.68
N MET A 143 -9.91 -11.92 11.88
CA MET A 143 -10.70 -10.70 12.06
C MET A 143 -10.01 -9.47 11.44
N PHE A 144 -8.76 -9.19 11.80
CA PHE A 144 -8.09 -7.97 11.35
C PHE A 144 -7.67 -8.03 9.88
N SER A 145 -7.24 -9.19 9.37
CA SER A 145 -6.94 -9.35 7.94
C SER A 145 -8.21 -9.20 7.09
N THR A 146 -9.34 -9.75 7.54
CA THR A 146 -10.65 -9.53 6.88
C THR A 146 -11.03 -8.05 6.89
N TYR A 147 -10.84 -7.34 8.00
CA TYR A 147 -11.12 -5.90 8.04
C TYR A 147 -10.23 -5.10 7.09
N VAL A 148 -8.94 -5.41 6.99
CA VAL A 148 -8.06 -4.76 6.01
C VAL A 148 -8.53 -5.06 4.58
N LEU A 149 -8.92 -6.31 4.29
CA LEU A 149 -9.43 -6.70 2.98
C LEU A 149 -10.74 -5.94 2.64
N LEU A 150 -11.64 -5.78 3.61
CA LEU A 150 -12.86 -4.98 3.45
C LEU A 150 -12.55 -3.49 3.23
N MET A 151 -11.55 -2.94 3.92
CA MET A 151 -11.10 -1.56 3.69
C MET A 151 -10.53 -1.40 2.28
N PHE A 152 -9.74 -2.36 1.79
CA PHE A 152 -9.24 -2.34 0.41
C PHE A 152 -10.37 -2.49 -0.59
N ALA A 153 -11.34 -3.38 -0.37
CA ALA A 153 -12.49 -3.52 -1.25
C ALA A 153 -13.36 -2.24 -1.28
N ALA A 154 -13.53 -1.56 -0.15
CA ALA A 154 -14.36 -0.36 -0.04
C ALA A 154 -13.66 0.91 -0.54
N HIS A 155 -12.32 0.99 -0.44
CA HIS A 155 -11.56 2.21 -0.68
C HIS A 155 -10.47 2.08 -1.75
N GLY A 156 -10.25 0.89 -2.30
CA GLY A 156 -9.27 0.58 -3.35
C GLY A 156 -9.68 1.00 -4.75
N HIS A 157 -10.47 2.07 -4.87
CA HIS A 157 -10.85 2.64 -6.17
C HIS A 157 -9.68 3.32 -6.89
N SER A 158 -8.59 3.61 -6.17
CA SER A 158 -7.34 4.13 -6.72
C SER A 158 -6.13 3.36 -6.17
N PRO A 159 -5.10 3.07 -7.00
CA PRO A 159 -3.88 2.40 -6.56
C PRO A 159 -3.11 3.21 -5.51
N ASP A 160 -3.21 4.55 -5.53
CA ASP A 160 -2.53 5.41 -4.56
C ASP A 160 -3.04 5.17 -3.13
N VAL A 161 -4.33 4.89 -2.97
CA VAL A 161 -4.93 4.54 -1.67
C VAL A 161 -4.36 3.22 -1.17
N ILE A 162 -4.15 2.26 -2.06
CA ILE A 162 -3.54 0.98 -1.73
C ILE A 162 -2.08 1.15 -1.34
N TYR A 163 -1.28 1.94 -2.06
CA TYR A 163 0.10 2.22 -1.67
C TYR A 163 0.19 2.90 -0.30
N ARG A 164 -0.67 3.88 -0.01
CA ARG A 164 -0.74 4.50 1.33
C ARG A 164 -1.12 3.48 2.39
N GLY A 165 -2.13 2.66 2.12
CA GLY A 165 -2.56 1.57 2.99
C GLY A 165 -1.40 0.63 3.31
N LEU A 166 -0.72 0.11 2.28
CA LEU A 166 0.46 -0.76 2.43
C LEU A 166 1.60 -0.05 3.17
N ALA A 167 1.79 1.25 2.95
CA ALA A 167 2.85 2.01 3.59
C ALA A 167 2.67 2.12 5.11
N HIS A 168 1.43 2.33 5.56
CA HIS A 168 1.10 2.43 7.00
C HIS A 168 0.84 1.09 7.66
N LEU A 169 0.29 0.12 6.93
CA LEU A 169 -0.08 -1.19 7.44
C LEU A 169 1.04 -2.23 7.31
N GLY A 170 2.20 -1.90 6.72
CA GLY A 170 3.23 -2.88 6.42
C GLY A 170 3.68 -3.72 7.63
N THR A 171 3.83 -3.10 8.80
CA THR A 171 4.13 -3.81 10.05
C THR A 171 3.02 -4.78 10.48
N LEU A 172 1.76 -4.37 10.32
CA LEU A 172 0.61 -5.20 10.64
C LEU A 172 0.48 -6.38 9.66
N ILE A 173 0.74 -6.14 8.38
CA ILE A 173 0.74 -7.19 7.35
C ILE A 173 1.82 -8.24 7.66
N GLY A 174 3.04 -7.80 8.00
CA GLY A 174 4.09 -8.72 8.44
C GLY A 174 3.72 -9.46 9.73
N SER A 175 3.06 -8.80 10.70
CA SER A 175 2.66 -9.44 11.94
C SER A 175 1.59 -10.52 11.77
N PHE A 176 0.73 -10.42 10.74
CA PHE A 176 -0.19 -11.50 10.39
C PHE A 176 0.55 -12.79 10.02
N GLN A 177 1.63 -12.71 9.25
CA GLN A 177 2.41 -13.91 8.92
C GLN A 177 3.09 -14.51 10.16
N VAL A 178 3.67 -13.68 11.03
CA VAL A 178 4.23 -14.15 12.32
C VAL A 178 3.15 -14.80 13.16
N GLY A 179 1.98 -14.19 13.19
CA GLY A 179 0.83 -14.70 13.91
C GLY A 179 0.24 -15.99 13.31
N ILE A 180 0.49 -16.29 12.04
CA ILE A 180 0.15 -17.61 11.47
C ILE A 180 1.23 -18.63 11.85
N TYR A 181 2.49 -18.24 11.72
CA TYR A 181 3.64 -19.10 11.96
C TYR A 181 3.76 -19.54 13.42
N LEU A 182 3.55 -18.63 14.39
CA LEU A 182 3.72 -18.95 15.82
C LEU A 182 2.73 -20.02 16.32
N PRO A 183 1.40 -19.95 16.06
CA PRO A 183 0.49 -21.03 16.40
C PRO A 183 0.79 -22.35 15.70
N LEU A 184 1.33 -22.34 14.48
CA LEU A 184 1.79 -23.58 13.82
C LEU A 184 2.95 -24.23 14.59
N LEU A 185 3.93 -23.44 15.05
CA LEU A 185 5.01 -23.96 15.90
C LEU A 185 4.49 -24.49 17.24
N LEU A 186 3.61 -23.74 17.88
CA LEU A 186 2.97 -24.15 19.13
C LEU A 186 2.13 -25.41 18.95
N TRP A 187 1.53 -25.61 17.77
CA TRP A 187 0.79 -26.83 17.46
C TRP A 187 1.71 -28.05 17.35
N LEU A 188 2.94 -27.90 16.81
CA LEU A 188 3.94 -28.98 16.84
C LEU A 188 4.32 -29.34 18.29
N VAL A 189 4.50 -28.34 19.16
CA VAL A 189 4.71 -28.57 20.60
C VAL A 189 3.51 -29.30 21.21
N GLN A 190 2.29 -28.91 20.84
CA GLN A 190 1.06 -29.55 21.29
C GLN A 190 1.01 -31.03 20.90
N VAL A 191 1.41 -31.39 19.67
CA VAL A 191 1.51 -32.79 19.22
C VAL A 191 2.47 -33.58 20.11
N VAL A 192 3.63 -33.00 20.46
CA VAL A 192 4.59 -33.64 21.36
C VAL A 192 4.00 -33.81 22.76
N LEU A 193 3.38 -32.77 23.33
CA LEU A 193 2.74 -32.85 24.65
C LEU A 193 1.66 -33.94 24.70
N LEU A 194 0.80 -34.00 23.67
CA LEU A 194 -0.23 -35.02 23.56
C LEU A 194 0.34 -36.43 23.44
N ALA A 195 1.44 -36.62 22.70
CA ALA A 195 2.12 -37.91 22.64
C ALA A 195 2.63 -38.35 24.02
N HIS A 196 3.20 -37.44 24.82
CA HIS A 196 3.68 -37.75 26.18
C HIS A 196 2.56 -37.96 27.22
N ILE A 197 1.35 -37.47 26.95
CA ILE A 197 0.17 -37.69 27.78
C ILE A 197 -0.50 -39.02 27.42
N HIS A 198 -0.74 -39.28 26.14
CA HIS A 198 -1.61 -40.37 25.68
C HIS A 198 -0.90 -41.69 25.36
N LEU A 199 0.39 -41.68 25.03
CA LEU A 199 1.12 -42.91 24.75
C LEU A 199 1.65 -43.50 26.05
N GLU A 200 1.55 -44.82 26.22
CA GLU A 200 1.97 -45.49 27.45
C GLU A 200 3.47 -45.79 27.44
N SER A 201 3.98 -46.26 26.30
CA SER A 201 5.37 -46.67 26.15
C SER A 201 6.31 -45.48 26.01
N ALA A 202 7.40 -45.47 26.79
CA ALA A 202 8.44 -44.46 26.69
C ALA A 202 9.05 -44.40 25.28
N TRP A 203 9.20 -45.55 24.63
CA TRP A 203 9.71 -45.63 23.26
C TRP A 203 8.81 -44.86 22.29
N GLU A 204 7.50 -45.09 22.31
CA GLU A 204 6.53 -44.45 21.42
C GLU A 204 6.54 -42.92 21.59
N ARG A 205 6.56 -42.42 22.83
CA ARG A 205 6.64 -40.98 23.13
C ARG A 205 7.85 -40.31 22.49
N TRP A 206 9.02 -40.93 22.67
CA TRP A 206 10.28 -40.39 22.16
C TRP A 206 10.39 -40.55 20.64
N THR A 207 9.88 -41.64 20.07
CA THR A 207 9.78 -41.80 18.61
C THR A 207 8.89 -40.74 17.99
N CYS A 208 7.69 -40.48 18.55
CA CYS A 208 6.82 -39.40 18.07
C CYS A 208 7.49 -38.03 18.19
N THR A 209 8.16 -37.76 19.31
CA THR A 209 8.91 -36.50 19.50
C THR A 209 10.00 -36.33 18.45
N ALA A 210 10.79 -37.38 18.21
CA ALA A 210 11.86 -37.38 17.21
C ALA A 210 11.30 -37.20 15.79
N LEU A 211 10.20 -37.88 15.45
CA LEU A 211 9.56 -37.76 14.15
C LEU A 211 9.02 -36.35 13.89
N VAL A 212 8.38 -35.72 14.88
CA VAL A 212 7.93 -34.32 14.76
C VAL A 212 9.12 -33.39 14.53
N ALA A 213 10.18 -33.52 15.33
CA ALA A 213 11.38 -32.69 15.23
C ALA A 213 12.11 -32.87 13.89
N VAL A 214 12.33 -34.12 13.45
CA VAL A 214 13.00 -34.44 12.18
C VAL A 214 12.16 -33.98 11.00
N SER A 215 10.85 -34.22 11.00
CA SER A 215 9.97 -33.78 9.91
C SER A 215 9.97 -32.27 9.80
N TYR A 216 9.79 -31.57 10.92
CA TYR A 216 9.86 -30.11 10.95
C TYR A 216 11.21 -29.62 10.44
N ALA A 217 12.33 -30.12 10.98
CA ALA A 217 13.66 -29.70 10.56
C ALA A 217 13.90 -29.94 9.06
N ALA A 218 13.50 -31.10 8.52
CA ALA A 218 13.68 -31.43 7.11
C ALA A 218 12.90 -30.48 6.18
N PHE A 219 11.60 -30.31 6.42
CA PHE A 219 10.76 -29.42 5.60
C PHE A 219 11.15 -27.96 5.76
N HIS A 220 11.45 -27.54 6.99
CA HIS A 220 11.81 -26.16 7.29
C HIS A 220 13.17 -25.79 6.68
N VAL A 221 14.17 -26.67 6.76
CA VAL A 221 15.46 -26.48 6.08
C VAL A 221 15.27 -26.38 4.57
N LEU A 222 14.56 -27.34 3.97
CA LEU A 222 14.31 -27.35 2.53
C LEU A 222 13.56 -26.08 2.07
N PHE A 223 12.53 -25.66 2.82
CA PHE A 223 11.78 -24.45 2.55
C PHE A 223 12.68 -23.22 2.61
N SER A 224 13.45 -23.03 3.69
CA SER A 224 14.30 -21.85 3.83
C SER A 224 15.37 -21.76 2.75
N TYR A 225 16.08 -22.84 2.41
CA TYR A 225 17.09 -22.80 1.33
C TYR A 225 16.47 -22.50 -0.03
N SER A 226 15.33 -23.11 -0.34
CA SER A 226 14.61 -22.91 -1.60
C SER A 226 14.08 -21.47 -1.70
N SER A 227 13.42 -20.99 -0.64
CA SER A 227 12.85 -19.66 -0.56
C SER A 227 13.91 -18.57 -0.50
N THR A 228 15.07 -18.78 0.14
CA THR A 228 16.18 -17.82 0.11
C THR A 228 16.75 -17.68 -1.30
N SER A 229 16.73 -18.74 -2.09
CA SER A 229 17.17 -18.70 -3.49
C SER A 229 16.15 -18.00 -4.39
N ALA A 230 14.85 -18.27 -4.19
CA ALA A 230 13.78 -17.70 -5.01
C ALA A 230 13.41 -16.26 -4.63
N PHE A 231 13.42 -15.96 -3.32
CA PHE A 231 12.96 -14.71 -2.72
C PHE A 231 13.96 -14.21 -1.67
N PRO A 232 15.22 -13.91 -2.05
CA PRO A 232 16.30 -13.60 -1.11
C PRO A 232 15.92 -12.45 -0.16
N ARG A 233 15.31 -11.38 -0.69
CA ARG A 233 14.92 -10.23 0.14
C ARG A 233 13.76 -10.51 1.08
N GLY A 234 12.72 -11.21 0.60
CA GLY A 234 11.58 -11.60 1.42
C GLY A 234 12.03 -12.52 2.56
N MET A 235 12.86 -13.51 2.25
CA MET A 235 13.39 -14.41 3.27
C MET A 235 14.37 -13.75 4.23
N TRP A 236 15.06 -12.67 3.85
CA TRP A 236 16.07 -12.04 4.71
C TRP A 236 15.55 -11.72 6.12
N GLY A 237 14.34 -11.15 6.21
CA GLY A 237 13.72 -10.85 7.50
C GLY A 237 13.40 -12.10 8.32
N TRP A 238 13.10 -13.21 7.64
CA TRP A 238 12.78 -14.50 8.25
C TRP A 238 14.01 -15.32 8.63
N LEU A 239 15.20 -15.02 8.08
CA LEU A 239 16.42 -15.81 8.36
C LEU A 239 16.83 -15.76 9.83
N SER A 240 16.56 -14.68 10.56
CA SER A 240 16.90 -14.54 11.98
C SER A 240 16.17 -15.55 12.87
N ILE A 241 15.00 -16.03 12.43
CA ILE A 241 14.18 -17.03 13.13
C ILE A 241 14.38 -18.40 12.51
N THR A 242 14.45 -18.47 11.19
CA THR A 242 14.40 -19.74 10.47
C THR A 242 15.78 -20.39 10.39
N ILE A 243 16.73 -19.72 9.74
CA ILE A 243 18.09 -20.22 9.53
C ILE A 243 19.10 -19.07 9.68
N PRO A 244 19.52 -18.73 10.92
CA PRO A 244 20.33 -17.55 11.17
C PRO A 244 21.70 -17.58 10.49
N TRP A 245 22.27 -18.77 10.29
CA TRP A 245 23.59 -18.89 9.66
C TRP A 245 23.62 -18.42 8.20
N LEU A 246 22.48 -18.46 7.49
CA LEU A 246 22.38 -17.96 6.12
C LEU A 246 22.58 -16.44 6.04
N MET A 247 22.30 -15.70 7.11
CA MET A 247 22.59 -14.25 7.17
C MET A 247 24.09 -13.94 7.14
N PHE A 248 24.94 -14.92 7.44
CA PHE A 248 26.39 -14.79 7.39
C PHE A 248 27.01 -15.27 6.09
N GLN A 249 26.22 -15.80 5.15
CA GLN A 249 26.72 -16.22 3.85
C GLN A 249 26.79 -15.04 2.88
N ASP A 250 27.98 -14.80 2.32
CA ASP A 250 28.22 -13.71 1.37
C ASP A 250 27.35 -13.81 0.12
N ARG A 251 27.07 -15.04 -0.35
CA ARG A 251 26.15 -15.28 -1.47
C ARG A 251 24.76 -14.71 -1.19
N VAL A 252 24.17 -15.05 -0.03
CA VAL A 252 22.81 -14.61 0.32
C VAL A 252 22.77 -13.09 0.45
N ARG A 253 23.79 -12.48 1.06
CA ARG A 253 23.89 -11.02 1.15
C ARG A 253 23.97 -10.37 -0.24
N SER A 254 24.78 -10.92 -1.13
CA SER A 254 24.91 -10.44 -2.50
C SER A 254 23.58 -10.55 -3.27
N ASP A 255 22.87 -11.68 -3.14
CA ASP A 255 21.56 -11.87 -3.76
C ASP A 255 20.52 -10.88 -3.21
N VAL A 256 20.55 -10.57 -1.90
CA VAL A 256 19.72 -9.54 -1.27
C VAL A 256 20.04 -8.15 -1.79
N SER A 257 21.32 -7.76 -1.84
CA SER A 257 21.74 -6.45 -2.36
C SER A 257 21.36 -6.28 -3.83
N ARG A 258 21.45 -7.34 -4.64
CA ARG A 258 20.98 -7.31 -6.04
C ARG A 258 19.47 -7.09 -6.12
N ALA A 259 18.69 -7.80 -5.29
CA ALA A 259 17.25 -7.66 -5.25
C ALA A 259 16.81 -6.27 -4.76
N ASP A 260 17.52 -5.69 -3.78
CA ASP A 260 17.24 -4.34 -3.26
C ASP A 260 17.25 -3.28 -4.38
N GLY A 261 18.21 -3.34 -5.31
CA GLY A 261 18.26 -2.44 -6.46
C GLY A 261 17.03 -2.54 -7.36
N MET A 262 16.52 -3.77 -7.58
CA MET A 262 15.29 -3.98 -8.37
C MET A 262 14.06 -3.41 -7.65
N TYR A 263 13.92 -3.67 -6.34
CA TYR A 263 12.80 -3.12 -5.56
C TYR A 263 12.80 -1.59 -5.54
N LEU A 264 13.96 -0.96 -5.36
CA LEU A 264 14.08 0.50 -5.40
C LEU A 264 13.64 1.06 -6.75
N ALA A 265 14.13 0.49 -7.86
CA ALA A 265 13.75 0.91 -9.21
C ALA A 265 12.24 0.75 -9.45
N SER A 266 11.65 -0.39 -9.07
CA SER A 266 10.21 -0.61 -9.23
C SER A 266 9.36 0.29 -8.33
N MET A 267 9.80 0.60 -7.10
CA MET A 267 9.10 1.57 -6.25
C MET A 267 9.18 2.99 -6.80
N GLU A 268 10.31 3.35 -7.40
CA GLU A 268 10.49 4.66 -8.04
C GLU A 268 9.51 4.83 -9.21
N GLU A 269 9.44 3.83 -10.08
CA GLU A 269 8.50 3.78 -11.21
C GLU A 269 7.04 3.76 -10.74
N ALA A 270 6.69 2.89 -9.79
CA ALA A 270 5.31 2.68 -9.40
C ALA A 270 4.72 3.80 -8.54
N VAL A 271 5.52 4.40 -7.65
CA VAL A 271 5.02 5.32 -6.61
C VAL A 271 5.67 6.70 -6.71
N MET A 272 6.99 6.79 -6.90
CA MET A 272 7.70 8.08 -6.80
C MET A 272 7.42 9.01 -7.98
N GLN A 273 7.17 8.47 -9.18
CA GLN A 273 6.71 9.26 -10.33
C GLN A 273 5.36 9.97 -10.06
N GLY A 274 4.52 9.39 -9.19
CA GLY A 274 3.28 10.05 -8.73
C GLY A 274 3.49 11.06 -7.60
N MET A 275 4.54 10.90 -6.78
CA MET A 275 4.84 11.82 -5.67
C MET A 275 5.48 13.14 -6.14
N SER A 276 6.31 13.12 -7.19
CA SER A 276 7.04 14.32 -7.67
C SER A 276 6.12 15.43 -8.20
N ASN A 277 4.87 15.11 -8.52
CA ASN A 277 3.87 16.10 -8.93
C ASN A 277 3.26 16.89 -7.75
N THR A 278 3.54 16.47 -6.52
CA THR A 278 3.15 17.19 -5.31
C THR A 278 4.28 18.14 -4.93
N LYS A 279 4.09 19.44 -5.12
CA LYS A 279 5.03 20.49 -4.70
C LYS A 279 5.56 20.20 -3.29
N LEU A 280 6.86 19.93 -3.20
CA LEU A 280 7.65 20.23 -2.01
C LEU A 280 7.50 21.73 -1.77
N ASP A 281 6.67 22.10 -0.80
CA ASP A 281 6.52 23.50 -0.41
C ASP A 281 7.88 24.07 0.01
N GLY A 282 8.32 25.08 -0.75
CA GLY A 282 9.11 26.18 -0.20
C GLY A 282 10.63 26.13 -0.35
N LYS A 283 11.22 25.12 -1.00
CA LYS A 283 12.58 25.24 -1.52
C LYS A 283 12.60 24.79 -2.96
N ALA A 284 12.46 25.77 -3.85
CA ALA A 284 12.87 25.63 -5.22
C ALA A 284 14.28 25.01 -5.22
N GLY A 285 14.37 23.77 -5.70
CA GLY A 285 15.65 23.26 -6.18
C GLY A 285 16.18 24.27 -7.19
N PRO A 286 17.48 24.55 -7.21
CA PRO A 286 18.04 25.44 -8.21
C PRO A 286 17.98 24.72 -9.56
N GLY A 287 16.92 24.94 -10.34
CA GLY A 287 16.96 24.62 -11.77
C GLY A 287 15.73 24.08 -12.50
N ASP A 288 14.52 23.99 -11.92
CA ASP A 288 13.32 23.73 -12.76
C ASP A 288 12.94 25.01 -13.51
N GLN A 289 13.66 25.27 -14.60
CA GLN A 289 13.22 26.21 -15.62
C GLN A 289 11.98 25.59 -16.27
N VAL A 290 10.81 26.15 -16.00
CA VAL A 290 9.58 25.87 -16.76
C VAL A 290 9.95 25.96 -18.24
N SER A 291 9.69 24.89 -18.99
CA SER A 291 10.08 24.86 -20.39
C SER A 291 9.34 25.96 -21.16
N PRO A 292 9.93 26.55 -22.21
CA PRO A 292 9.24 27.56 -23.00
C PRO A 292 7.92 27.03 -23.59
N GLU A 293 7.83 25.73 -23.86
CA GLU A 293 6.59 25.07 -24.31
C GLU A 293 5.53 25.03 -23.20
N GLU A 294 5.93 24.68 -21.96
CA GLU A 294 5.03 24.72 -20.80
C GLU A 294 4.50 26.12 -20.55
N GLN A 295 5.36 27.15 -20.66
CA GLN A 295 4.95 28.54 -20.47
C GLN A 295 3.94 28.99 -21.55
N GLN A 296 4.17 28.61 -22.81
CA GLN A 296 3.27 28.96 -23.91
C GLN A 296 1.89 28.30 -23.77
N LEU A 297 1.85 27.01 -23.40
CA LEU A 297 0.59 26.30 -23.12
C LEU A 297 -0.12 26.87 -21.89
N THR A 298 0.64 27.27 -20.88
CA THR A 298 0.14 27.91 -19.66
C THR A 298 -0.59 29.21 -20.01
N GLU A 299 0.04 30.13 -20.73
CA GLU A 299 -0.55 31.40 -21.13
C GLU A 299 -1.76 31.21 -22.06
N TRP A 300 -1.69 30.23 -22.96
CA TRP A 300 -2.79 29.89 -23.85
C TRP A 300 -4.04 29.37 -23.10
N LEU A 301 -3.86 28.43 -22.17
CA LEU A 301 -4.95 27.87 -21.38
C LEU A 301 -5.61 28.93 -20.47
N ASP A 302 -4.84 29.89 -19.96
CA ASP A 302 -5.40 31.01 -19.17
C ASP A 302 -6.37 31.86 -19.99
N ARG A 303 -6.14 31.97 -21.30
CA ARG A 303 -7.02 32.70 -22.19
C ARG A 303 -8.27 31.88 -22.56
N VAL A 304 -8.10 30.59 -22.85
CA VAL A 304 -9.15 29.74 -23.42
C VAL A 304 -10.08 29.16 -22.36
N LEU A 305 -9.53 28.81 -21.19
CA LEU A 305 -10.28 28.25 -20.07
C LEU A 305 -9.98 29.06 -18.79
N PRO A 306 -10.39 30.34 -18.73
CA PRO A 306 -10.14 31.19 -17.56
C PRO A 306 -10.84 30.67 -16.29
N GLU A 307 -11.92 29.89 -16.46
CA GLU A 307 -12.66 29.23 -15.39
C GLU A 307 -11.85 28.10 -14.71
N LEU A 308 -10.76 27.63 -15.35
CA LEU A 308 -9.76 26.76 -14.72
C LEU A 308 -8.72 27.55 -13.89
N GLY A 309 -8.78 28.88 -13.86
CA GLY A 309 -7.81 29.76 -13.18
C GLY A 309 -8.01 29.84 -11.65
N GLY A 310 -7.00 30.08 -10.82
CA GLY A 310 -5.53 30.08 -11.00
C GLY A 310 -4.93 29.29 -9.84
N HIS A 311 -4.00 28.38 -10.14
CA HIS A 311 -3.52 27.29 -9.26
C HIS A 311 -4.43 26.07 -9.10
N SER A 312 -5.38 25.83 -10.02
CA SER A 312 -6.07 24.53 -10.02
C SER A 312 -5.09 23.42 -10.42
N MET A 313 -5.02 22.38 -9.60
CA MET A 313 -4.22 21.17 -9.85
C MET A 313 -4.52 20.59 -11.24
N GLN A 314 -5.79 20.66 -11.66
CA GLN A 314 -6.29 20.20 -12.95
C GLN A 314 -5.61 20.88 -14.15
N ARG A 315 -5.33 22.20 -14.08
CA ARG A 315 -4.61 22.91 -15.15
C ARG A 315 -3.16 22.45 -15.28
N SER A 316 -2.50 22.28 -14.14
CA SER A 316 -1.09 21.84 -14.08
C SER A 316 -0.96 20.42 -14.66
N LEU A 317 -1.92 19.56 -14.33
CA LEU A 317 -2.01 18.20 -14.87
C LEU A 317 -2.31 18.20 -16.37
N LEU A 318 -3.20 19.08 -16.85
CA LEU A 318 -3.48 19.21 -18.29
C LEU A 318 -2.24 19.63 -19.08
N ILE A 319 -1.49 20.63 -18.61
CA ILE A 319 -0.25 21.08 -19.28
C ILE A 319 0.76 19.94 -19.33
N ARG A 320 0.95 19.24 -18.21
CA ARG A 320 1.90 18.12 -18.14
C ARG A 320 1.49 16.94 -19.01
N ALA A 321 0.21 16.58 -19.02
CA ALA A 321 -0.30 15.51 -19.88
C ALA A 321 -0.07 15.83 -21.37
N LEU A 322 -0.30 17.09 -21.77
CA LEU A 322 -0.04 17.53 -23.14
C LEU A 322 1.46 17.51 -23.48
N VAL A 323 2.31 18.03 -22.59
CA VAL A 323 3.77 18.07 -22.82
C VAL A 323 4.40 16.67 -22.80
N ASN A 324 4.00 15.79 -21.89
CA ASN A 324 4.51 14.41 -21.82
C ASN A 324 4.19 13.57 -23.05
N GLN A 325 3.19 13.99 -23.83
CA GLN A 325 2.79 13.33 -25.08
C GLN A 325 3.27 14.07 -26.32
N ASP A 326 4.20 15.02 -26.15
CA ASP A 326 4.73 15.88 -27.21
C ASP A 326 3.62 16.70 -27.95
N ILE A 327 2.50 16.96 -27.26
CA ILE A 327 1.36 17.73 -27.77
C ILE A 327 1.55 19.21 -27.41
N GLU A 328 2.41 19.87 -28.18
CA GLU A 328 2.65 21.31 -28.04
C GLU A 328 1.56 22.16 -28.72
N LEU A 329 1.46 23.44 -28.35
CA LEU A 329 0.52 24.38 -28.97
C LEU A 329 0.66 24.45 -30.52
N PRO A 330 1.87 24.49 -31.11
CA PRO A 330 2.01 24.44 -32.57
C PRO A 330 1.45 23.16 -33.19
N ALA A 331 1.56 22.01 -32.51
CA ALA A 331 0.99 20.74 -32.99
C ALA A 331 -0.54 20.77 -32.96
N LEU A 332 -1.13 21.32 -31.91
CA LEU A 332 -2.58 21.57 -31.82
C LEU A 332 -3.05 22.49 -32.96
N ILE A 333 -2.39 23.64 -33.15
CA ILE A 333 -2.72 24.60 -34.22
C ILE A 333 -2.61 23.92 -35.60
N LYS A 334 -1.57 23.11 -35.82
CA LYS A 334 -1.40 22.35 -37.07
C LYS A 334 -2.53 21.34 -37.28
N ALA A 335 -2.97 20.63 -36.24
CA ALA A 335 -4.10 19.72 -36.31
C ALA A 335 -5.41 20.47 -36.66
N GLY A 336 -5.60 21.68 -36.14
CA GLY A 336 -6.73 22.55 -36.47
C GLY A 336 -6.81 22.99 -37.94
N ARG A 337 -5.71 22.94 -38.70
CA ARG A 337 -5.67 23.31 -40.13
C ARG A 337 -6.09 22.18 -41.08
N ILE A 338 -6.14 20.94 -40.59
CA ILE A 338 -6.44 19.78 -41.44
C ILE A 338 -7.95 19.72 -41.70
N SER A 339 -8.36 19.27 -42.89
CA SER A 339 -9.77 18.98 -43.17
C SER A 339 -10.27 17.88 -42.22
N GLY A 340 -11.23 18.20 -41.36
CA GLY A 340 -11.66 17.33 -40.26
C GLY A 340 -10.86 17.48 -38.95
N GLY A 341 -9.97 18.47 -38.86
CA GLY A 341 -9.11 18.74 -37.71
C GLY A 341 -9.83 18.88 -36.38
N PHE A 342 -11.06 19.42 -36.38
CA PHE A 342 -11.90 19.50 -35.18
C PHE A 342 -12.16 18.12 -34.54
N ARG A 343 -12.40 17.08 -35.35
CA ARG A 343 -12.59 15.71 -34.85
C ARG A 343 -11.29 15.14 -34.31
N VAL A 344 -10.17 15.39 -35.00
CA VAL A 344 -8.83 14.97 -34.56
C VAL A 344 -8.48 15.59 -33.20
N LEU A 345 -8.75 16.89 -33.03
CA LEU A 345 -8.53 17.59 -31.76
C LEU A 345 -9.38 17.02 -30.62
N LEU A 346 -10.66 16.69 -30.87
CA LEU A 346 -11.51 16.07 -29.85
C LEU A 346 -11.06 14.65 -29.49
N GLU A 347 -10.58 13.87 -30.46
CA GLU A 347 -10.05 12.52 -30.22
C GLU A 347 -8.71 12.58 -29.48
N MET A 348 -7.79 13.47 -29.86
CA MET A 348 -6.52 13.71 -29.15
C MET A 348 -6.78 14.15 -27.70
N LEU A 349 -7.64 15.14 -27.48
CA LEU A 349 -7.99 15.60 -26.13
C LEU A 349 -8.79 14.58 -25.32
N SER A 350 -9.33 13.51 -25.92
CA SER A 350 -10.03 12.44 -25.19
C SER A 350 -9.08 11.30 -24.83
N PHE A 351 -8.31 10.82 -25.80
CA PHE A 351 -7.44 9.65 -25.62
C PHE A 351 -6.25 9.96 -24.72
N SER A 352 -5.61 11.12 -24.96
CA SER A 352 -4.45 11.56 -24.20
C SER A 352 -4.75 11.81 -22.72
N LEU A 353 -5.94 12.31 -22.40
CA LEU A 353 -6.26 12.74 -21.05
C LEU A 353 -6.87 11.62 -20.20
N GLU A 354 -7.53 10.63 -20.82
CA GLU A 354 -8.02 9.43 -20.13
C GLU A 354 -6.87 8.52 -19.65
N GLU A 355 -5.79 8.39 -20.43
CA GLU A 355 -4.60 7.60 -20.02
C GLU A 355 -3.90 8.19 -18.79
N ASP A 356 -3.91 9.52 -18.66
CA ASP A 356 -3.33 10.25 -17.51
C ASP A 356 -4.34 10.50 -16.37
N GLY A 357 -5.54 9.91 -16.45
CA GLY A 357 -6.58 9.99 -15.41
C GLY A 357 -7.23 11.39 -15.26
N LEU A 358 -7.12 12.23 -16.28
CA LEU A 358 -7.68 13.58 -16.32
C LEU A 358 -8.94 13.63 -17.19
N GLU A 359 -10.13 13.70 -16.58
CA GLU A 359 -11.37 13.90 -17.34
C GLU A 359 -11.67 15.39 -17.55
N LEU A 360 -11.56 15.86 -18.80
CA LEU A 360 -12.12 17.16 -19.19
C LEU A 360 -13.61 17.05 -19.48
N SER A 361 -14.38 18.04 -19.03
CA SER A 361 -15.79 18.14 -19.38
C SER A 361 -15.94 18.23 -20.90
N ARG A 362 -17.09 17.79 -21.43
CA ARG A 362 -17.38 17.94 -22.88
C ARG A 362 -17.34 19.40 -23.31
N GLY A 363 -17.73 20.33 -22.42
CA GLY A 363 -17.67 21.77 -22.66
C GLY A 363 -16.23 22.27 -22.80
N ASP A 364 -15.33 21.85 -21.93
CA ASP A 364 -13.92 22.29 -21.96
C ASP A 364 -13.18 21.74 -23.18
N ARG A 365 -13.43 20.47 -23.53
CA ARG A 365 -12.89 19.86 -24.77
C ARG A 365 -13.34 20.63 -26.01
N LEU A 366 -14.63 20.98 -26.09
CA LEU A 366 -15.17 21.77 -27.21
C LEU A 366 -14.56 23.18 -27.25
N ARG A 367 -14.40 23.84 -26.10
CA ARG A 367 -13.78 25.17 -26.00
C ARG A 367 -12.32 25.15 -26.46
N LEU A 368 -11.53 24.17 -26.00
CA LEU A 368 -10.14 23.98 -26.42
C LEU A 368 -10.04 23.73 -27.93
N ALA A 369 -10.81 22.77 -28.45
CA ALA A 369 -10.81 22.47 -29.88
C ALA A 369 -11.23 23.69 -30.72
N THR A 370 -12.22 24.46 -30.27
CA THR A 370 -12.67 25.68 -30.95
C THR A 370 -11.59 26.77 -30.95
N ALA A 371 -10.94 27.02 -29.81
CA ALA A 371 -9.88 28.01 -29.72
C ALA A 371 -8.67 27.66 -30.61
N VAL A 372 -8.32 26.37 -30.68
CA VAL A 372 -7.27 25.89 -31.59
C VAL A 372 -7.65 26.15 -33.05
N MET A 373 -8.91 25.91 -33.43
CA MET A 373 -9.41 26.17 -34.79
C MET A 373 -9.40 27.67 -35.14
N GLU A 374 -9.76 28.53 -34.19
CA GLU A 374 -9.74 29.99 -34.36
C GLU A 374 -8.31 30.51 -34.57
N GLU A 375 -7.35 30.02 -33.80
CA GLU A 375 -5.93 30.38 -33.95
C GLU A 375 -5.30 29.83 -35.23
N ALA A 376 -5.68 28.61 -35.62
CA ALA A 376 -5.30 28.02 -36.89
C ALA A 376 -5.75 28.89 -38.07
N SER A 377 -6.97 29.41 -38.00
CA SER A 377 -7.57 30.27 -39.04
C SER A 377 -6.98 31.70 -39.05
N ALA A 378 -6.73 32.27 -37.87
CA ALA A 378 -6.13 33.60 -37.74
C ALA A 378 -4.70 33.66 -38.30
N ALA A 379 -3.95 32.57 -38.18
CA ALA A 379 -2.60 32.46 -38.72
C ALA A 379 -2.55 32.39 -40.26
N GLU A 380 -3.63 31.98 -40.94
CA GLU A 380 -3.72 31.97 -42.41
C GLU A 380 -4.07 33.33 -43.01
N GLY A 381 -4.79 34.17 -42.26
CA GLY A 381 -5.17 35.54 -42.68
C GLY A 381 -4.04 36.58 -42.63
N GLY A 382 -2.88 36.26 -42.04
CA GLY A 382 -1.72 37.15 -41.88
C GLY A 382 -0.73 37.16 -43.05
N GLY A 383 -0.95 36.34 -44.08
CA GLY A 383 -0.12 36.32 -45.29
C GLY A 383 -0.47 37.48 -46.23
N ALA A 384 0.13 38.65 -46.01
CA ALA A 384 0.01 39.79 -46.92
C ALA A 384 0.47 39.41 -48.34
N HIS A 385 -0.46 39.47 -49.30
CA HIS A 385 -0.19 39.51 -50.73
C HIS A 385 0.86 40.60 -51.06
N PRO A 386 1.94 40.30 -51.80
CA PRO A 386 2.76 41.36 -52.38
C PRO A 386 1.92 42.07 -53.45
N THR A 387 1.58 43.33 -53.19
CA THR A 387 0.91 44.22 -54.13
C THR A 387 1.81 44.45 -55.34
N ALA A 388 1.34 44.02 -56.51
CA ALA A 388 1.92 44.38 -57.79
C ALA A 388 1.79 45.90 -57.99
N SER A 389 2.93 46.58 -58.02
CA SER A 389 3.03 47.98 -58.43
C SER A 389 2.75 48.10 -59.93
N ALA A 390 1.58 48.62 -60.27
CA ALA A 390 1.26 49.12 -61.60
C ALA A 390 1.69 50.60 -61.68
N ALA A 391 2.59 50.91 -62.62
CA ALA A 391 2.93 52.28 -62.99
C ALA A 391 1.93 52.81 -64.04
N PRO A 392 1.49 54.08 -63.92
CA PRO A 392 1.01 54.82 -65.08
C PRO A 392 1.47 56.30 -65.08
N PRO A 393 1.24 57.06 -66.17
CA PRO A 393 1.40 56.76 -67.60
C PRO A 393 2.69 57.37 -68.19
#